data_AF-A0A165NLV2-F1
#
_entry.id   AF-A0A165NLV2-F1
#
_cell.length_a   1.000
_cell.length_b   1.000
_cell.length_c   1.000
_cell.angle_alpha   90.00
_cell.angle_beta   90.00
_cell.angle_gamma   90.00
#
_symmetry.space_group_name_H-M   'P 1'
#
loop_
_entity.id
_entity.type
_entity.pdbx_description
1 polymer ?
#
loop_
_entity_poly.entity_id
_entity_poly.type
_entity_poly.pdbx_seq_one_letter_code
_entity_poly.pdbx_strand_id
1 'polypeptide(L)'
;MNDWDLSDLDSVAPFFEANALLGDPERLRQRMERDGYLFFRSLLPVEPLRALREQLTAILARRGWIQGGEQQLNARVASLPHREGDEEYIATLRETVRLESLHSLPHRSELMQLMQDLLGAGAFPHPLSITRLVYPRAPELSTPPHQDYPNNQGTEQLTAAWIPLADCSREQGSLAILEGSHRYGLLPLQFHLGPGNRKAVTDERLAECRWVASDFKLGDVLLFPSLTLHRALDNSSEENLRLSVDYRYQPAGAELTPSCLKPHFDCLPWSEIYRGWHSDELQYYWRSCDYQEVRWREALHALPEGHLDEALRDEILYEKAILERYGKSPEQPR
;
A
#
# COMPACT_ATOMS: atom_id res chain seq x y z
N MET A 1 4.86 -27.25 -9.89
CA MET A 1 5.08 -26.12 -10.81
C MET A 1 4.72 -24.89 -9.98
N ASN A 2 5.67 -24.00 -9.70
CA ASN A 2 5.44 -22.90 -8.75
C ASN A 2 4.62 -21.79 -9.42
N ASP A 3 3.29 -21.84 -9.32
CA ASP A 3 2.31 -20.82 -9.80
C ASP A 3 2.43 -19.44 -9.09
N TRP A 4 3.57 -19.17 -8.45
CA TRP A 4 3.83 -17.97 -7.67
C TRP A 4 4.80 -17.00 -8.34
N ASP A 5 5.37 -17.41 -9.48
CA ASP A 5 6.16 -16.53 -10.32
C ASP A 5 5.24 -15.72 -11.24
N LEU A 6 5.07 -14.43 -10.92
CA LEU A 6 4.28 -13.49 -11.71
C LEU A 6 5.13 -12.80 -12.79
N SER A 7 6.29 -13.35 -13.14
CA SER A 7 7.12 -12.85 -14.25
C SER A 7 6.41 -13.02 -15.60
N ASP A 8 5.60 -14.07 -15.77
CA ASP A 8 4.71 -14.24 -16.92
C ASP A 8 3.35 -13.59 -16.65
N LEU A 9 3.24 -12.31 -17.01
CA LEU A 9 2.02 -11.53 -16.86
C LEU A 9 0.85 -12.08 -17.72
N ASP A 10 1.09 -12.85 -18.78
CA ASP A 10 0.00 -13.39 -19.60
C ASP A 10 -0.81 -14.47 -18.87
N SER A 11 -0.22 -15.08 -17.82
CA SER A 11 -0.87 -16.08 -16.98
C SER A 11 -1.81 -15.50 -15.90
N VAL A 12 -1.78 -14.19 -15.67
CA VAL A 12 -2.54 -13.53 -14.60
C VAL A 12 -3.83 -12.95 -15.17
N ALA A 13 -4.97 -13.38 -14.62
CA ALA A 13 -6.27 -12.93 -15.08
C ALA A 13 -6.56 -11.46 -14.70
N PRO A 14 -7.37 -10.72 -15.47
CA PRO A 14 -7.74 -9.35 -15.13
C PRO A 14 -8.70 -9.31 -13.94
N PHE A 15 -8.68 -8.20 -13.20
CA PHE A 15 -9.72 -7.92 -12.21
C PHE A 15 -11.11 -7.82 -12.87
N PHE A 16 -12.10 -8.42 -12.23
CA PHE A 16 -13.50 -8.05 -12.47
C PHE A 16 -13.80 -6.59 -12.07
N GLU A 17 -14.39 -5.84 -12.99
CA GLU A 17 -14.81 -4.45 -12.76
C GLU A 17 -16.16 -4.42 -12.03
N ALA A 18 -16.16 -3.86 -10.82
CA ALA A 18 -17.29 -3.83 -9.90
C ALA A 18 -18.19 -2.58 -10.06
N ASN A 19 -17.95 -1.71 -11.05
CA ASN A 19 -18.71 -0.48 -11.27
C ASN A 19 -20.24 -0.68 -11.32
N ALA A 20 -20.71 -1.77 -11.92
CA ALA A 20 -22.14 -2.10 -12.01
C ALA A 20 -22.78 -2.48 -10.66
N LEU A 21 -22.00 -2.60 -9.59
CA LEU A 21 -22.45 -2.89 -8.23
C LEU A 21 -22.60 -1.62 -7.37
N LEU A 22 -22.17 -0.45 -7.87
CA LEU A 22 -22.31 0.81 -7.13
C LEU A 22 -23.79 1.09 -6.81
N GLY A 23 -24.07 1.44 -5.56
CA GLY A 23 -25.43 1.65 -5.06
C GLY A 23 -26.19 0.37 -4.70
N ASP A 24 -25.54 -0.80 -4.77
CA ASP A 24 -26.10 -2.09 -4.30
C ASP A 24 -25.20 -2.68 -3.19
N PRO A 25 -25.40 -2.25 -1.93
CA PRO A 25 -24.57 -2.69 -0.79
C PRO A 25 -24.57 -4.22 -0.58
N GLU A 26 -25.68 -4.89 -0.89
CA GLU A 26 -25.78 -6.34 -0.73
C GLU A 26 -24.88 -7.06 -1.73
N ARG A 27 -24.97 -6.70 -3.02
CA ARG A 27 -24.12 -7.32 -4.06
C ARG A 27 -22.65 -6.95 -3.91
N LEU A 28 -22.35 -5.73 -3.44
CA LEU A 28 -20.99 -5.32 -3.10
C LEU A 28 -20.39 -6.23 -2.03
N ARG A 29 -21.10 -6.44 -0.92
CA ARG A 29 -20.65 -7.34 0.16
C ARG A 29 -20.55 -8.79 -0.29
N GLN A 30 -21.53 -9.30 -1.04
CA GLN A 30 -21.46 -10.66 -1.61
C GLN A 30 -20.22 -10.85 -2.50
N ARG A 31 -19.89 -9.85 -3.32
CA ARG A 31 -18.72 -9.91 -4.20
C ARG A 31 -17.42 -9.84 -3.39
N MET A 32 -17.34 -8.92 -2.43
CA MET A 32 -16.18 -8.81 -1.54
C MET A 32 -15.92 -10.11 -0.78
N GLU A 33 -16.97 -10.74 -0.22
CA GLU A 33 -16.87 -12.01 0.50
C GLU A 33 -16.36 -13.15 -0.41
N ARG A 34 -16.83 -13.17 -1.66
CA ARG A 34 -16.50 -14.23 -2.62
C ARG A 34 -15.10 -14.07 -3.23
N ASP A 35 -14.63 -12.85 -3.46
CA ASP A 35 -13.40 -12.63 -4.23
C ASP A 35 -12.25 -12.06 -3.40
N GLY A 36 -12.55 -11.44 -2.26
CA GLY A 36 -11.54 -10.79 -1.41
C GLY A 36 -11.05 -9.47 -1.97
N TYR A 37 -11.71 -8.91 -2.99
CA TYR A 37 -11.42 -7.58 -3.50
C TYR A 37 -12.62 -7.00 -4.27
N LEU A 38 -12.58 -5.68 -4.50
CA LEU A 38 -13.44 -4.97 -5.44
C LEU A 38 -12.61 -3.96 -6.24
N PHE A 39 -12.76 -3.94 -7.56
CA PHE A 39 -12.03 -3.03 -8.43
C PHE A 39 -12.99 -2.09 -9.16
N PHE A 40 -12.77 -0.78 -9.06
CA PHE A 40 -13.63 0.24 -9.65
C PHE A 40 -12.84 1.13 -10.61
N ARG A 41 -13.35 1.27 -11.83
CA ARG A 41 -12.84 2.21 -12.82
C ARG A 41 -13.37 3.62 -12.57
N SER A 42 -12.51 4.63 -12.68
CA SER A 42 -12.89 6.06 -12.65
C SER A 42 -13.83 6.43 -11.49
N LEU A 43 -13.62 5.84 -10.30
CA LEU A 43 -14.45 6.12 -9.12
C LEU A 43 -14.17 7.52 -8.57
N LEU A 44 -12.89 7.91 -8.58
CA LEU A 44 -12.45 9.20 -8.07
C LEU A 44 -12.25 10.21 -9.19
N PRO A 45 -12.60 11.49 -8.97
CA PRO A 45 -12.19 12.55 -9.88
C PRO A 45 -10.66 12.66 -9.91
N VAL A 46 -10.14 13.05 -11.07
CA VAL A 46 -8.70 13.02 -11.34
C VAL A 46 -7.97 14.23 -10.76
N GLU A 47 -8.67 15.35 -10.53
CA GLU A 47 -8.08 16.62 -10.11
C GLU A 47 -7.43 16.53 -8.71
N PRO A 48 -8.08 15.99 -7.66
CA PRO A 48 -7.44 15.82 -6.36
C PRO A 48 -6.23 14.88 -6.41
N LEU A 49 -6.31 13.82 -7.21
CA LEU A 49 -5.22 12.86 -7.38
C LEU A 49 -4.01 13.49 -8.09
N ARG A 50 -4.27 14.30 -9.12
CA ARG A 50 -3.24 15.08 -9.83
C ARG A 50 -2.58 16.10 -8.91
N ALA A 51 -3.37 16.83 -8.11
CA ALA A 51 -2.84 17.79 -7.15
C ALA A 51 -1.94 17.11 -6.09
N LEU A 52 -2.37 15.96 -5.55
CA LEU A 52 -1.53 15.17 -4.64
C LEU A 52 -0.26 14.68 -5.35
N ARG A 53 -0.35 14.21 -6.60
CA ARG A 53 0.83 13.83 -7.40
C ARG A 53 1.81 14.99 -7.57
N GLU A 54 1.32 16.17 -7.92
CA GLU A 54 2.13 17.38 -8.08
C GLU A 54 2.91 17.72 -6.80
N GLN A 55 2.22 17.70 -5.65
CA GLN A 55 2.84 17.95 -4.35
C GLN A 55 3.87 16.87 -3.97
N LEU A 56 3.52 15.59 -4.14
CA LEU A 56 4.41 14.48 -3.83
C LEU A 56 5.66 14.51 -4.71
N THR A 57 5.49 14.66 -6.01
CA THR A 57 6.63 14.74 -6.94
C THR A 57 7.49 15.99 -6.71
N ALA A 58 6.93 17.09 -6.22
CA ALA A 58 7.71 18.29 -5.88
C ALA A 58 8.64 18.03 -4.69
N ILE A 59 8.15 17.30 -3.67
CA ILE A 59 8.97 16.83 -2.55
C ILE A 59 10.07 15.90 -3.07
N LEU A 60 9.72 14.89 -3.86
CA LEU A 60 10.67 13.91 -4.38
C LEU A 60 11.76 14.56 -5.26
N ALA A 61 11.39 15.52 -6.11
CA ALA A 61 12.33 16.25 -6.96
C ALA A 61 13.28 17.12 -6.13
N ARG A 62 12.75 17.83 -5.12
CA ARG A 62 13.56 18.64 -4.20
C ARG A 62 14.55 17.78 -3.39
N ARG A 63 14.14 16.57 -3.02
CA ARG A 63 14.99 15.57 -2.35
C ARG A 63 15.95 14.85 -3.30
N GLY A 64 15.86 15.09 -4.61
CA GLY A 64 16.75 14.49 -5.61
C GLY A 64 16.41 13.03 -5.98
N TRP A 65 15.25 12.53 -5.56
CA TRP A 65 14.83 11.15 -5.84
C TRP A 65 14.38 10.98 -7.29
N ILE A 66 13.81 12.04 -7.86
CA ILE A 66 13.39 12.12 -9.25
C ILE A 66 13.93 13.37 -9.95
N GLN A 67 13.88 13.36 -11.28
CA GLN A 67 14.15 14.54 -12.09
C GLN A 67 13.09 15.62 -11.85
N GLY A 68 13.53 16.85 -11.61
CA GLY A 68 12.66 18.02 -11.49
C GLY A 68 12.37 18.70 -12.84
N GLY A 69 11.72 19.87 -12.78
CA GLY A 69 11.41 20.70 -13.95
C GLY A 69 10.10 20.32 -14.64
N GLU A 70 9.98 20.65 -15.93
CA GLU A 70 8.72 20.52 -16.69
C GLU A 70 8.18 19.08 -16.77
N GLN A 71 9.05 18.08 -16.65
CA GLN A 71 8.72 16.65 -16.74
C GLN A 71 8.65 15.96 -15.38
N GLN A 72 8.63 16.71 -14.27
CA GLN A 72 8.61 16.16 -12.91
C GLN A 72 7.48 15.15 -12.68
N LEU A 73 6.31 15.37 -13.31
CA LEU A 73 5.17 14.48 -13.20
C LEU A 73 5.40 13.09 -13.81
N ASN A 74 6.45 12.88 -14.61
CA ASN A 74 6.82 11.56 -15.10
C ASN A 74 7.50 10.73 -14.00
N ALA A 75 7.93 11.35 -12.89
CA ALA A 75 8.58 10.67 -11.76
C ALA A 75 9.79 9.82 -12.17
N ARG A 76 10.60 10.31 -13.12
CA ARG A 76 11.82 9.65 -13.59
C ARG A 76 12.87 9.63 -12.49
N VAL A 77 13.38 8.47 -12.11
CA VAL A 77 14.36 8.33 -11.01
C VAL A 77 15.64 9.11 -11.29
N ALA A 78 16.18 9.74 -10.25
CA ALA A 78 17.46 10.45 -10.26
C ALA A 78 18.42 9.99 -9.15
N SER A 79 17.97 9.07 -8.28
CA SER A 79 18.75 8.51 -7.16
C SER A 79 18.84 6.98 -7.24
N LEU A 80 19.66 6.40 -6.36
CA LEU A 80 19.53 5.00 -5.99
C LEU A 80 18.18 4.75 -5.28
N PRO A 81 17.67 3.51 -5.28
CA PRO A 81 16.49 3.16 -4.51
C PRO A 81 16.68 3.43 -3.02
N HIS A 82 15.67 4.00 -2.37
CA HIS A 82 15.62 4.22 -0.93
C HIS A 82 14.64 3.23 -0.28
N ARG A 83 15.06 2.57 0.80
CA ARG A 83 14.29 1.53 1.50
C ARG A 83 13.64 2.09 2.77
N GLU A 84 12.52 1.47 3.18
CA GLU A 84 11.95 1.68 4.51
C GLU A 84 13.00 1.38 5.60
N GLY A 85 13.26 2.35 6.47
CA GLY A 85 14.31 2.28 7.49
C GLY A 85 15.53 3.14 7.18
N ASP A 86 15.74 3.54 5.93
CA ASP A 86 16.81 4.48 5.58
C ASP A 86 16.50 5.88 6.14
N GLU A 87 17.52 6.59 6.60
CA GLU A 87 17.37 7.95 7.15
C GLU A 87 16.75 8.91 6.12
N GLU A 88 17.20 8.86 4.87
CA GLU A 88 16.65 9.66 3.77
C GLU A 88 15.20 9.30 3.45
N TYR A 89 14.83 8.02 3.56
CA TYR A 89 13.45 7.58 3.39
C TYR A 89 12.56 8.19 4.45
N ILE A 90 12.95 8.09 5.73
CA ILE A 90 12.20 8.68 6.84
C ILE A 90 12.15 10.21 6.72
N ALA A 91 13.25 10.86 6.35
CA ALA A 91 13.29 12.31 6.17
C ALA A 91 12.32 12.78 5.06
N THR A 92 12.25 12.05 3.95
CA THR A 92 11.32 12.33 2.86
C THR A 92 9.87 12.04 3.28
N LEU A 93 9.62 10.92 3.96
CA LEU A 93 8.30 10.58 4.50
C LEU A 93 7.75 11.67 5.43
N ARG A 94 8.59 12.25 6.29
CA ARG A 94 8.20 13.36 7.19
C ARG A 94 7.67 14.59 6.44
N GLU A 95 8.09 14.80 5.20
CA GLU A 95 7.55 15.87 4.35
C GLU A 95 6.25 15.44 3.66
N THR A 96 6.16 14.21 3.19
CA THR A 96 4.96 13.72 2.48
C THR A 96 3.76 13.60 3.42
N VAL A 97 3.96 13.13 4.66
CA VAL A 97 2.88 13.02 5.64
C VAL A 97 2.35 14.36 6.12
N ARG A 98 3.00 15.49 5.80
CA ARG A 98 2.48 16.83 6.10
C ARG A 98 1.45 17.33 5.09
N LEU A 99 1.32 16.68 3.94
CA LEU A 99 0.40 17.11 2.88
C LEU A 99 -1.06 16.94 3.31
N GLU A 100 -1.79 18.04 3.46
CA GLU A 100 -3.24 18.03 3.75
C GLU A 100 -4.03 17.18 2.73
N SER A 101 -3.65 17.28 1.45
CA SER A 101 -4.27 16.52 0.35
C SER A 101 -4.15 14.99 0.51
N LEU A 102 -3.06 14.50 1.11
CA LEU A 102 -2.85 13.08 1.40
C LEU A 102 -3.89 12.59 2.40
N HIS A 103 -4.16 13.39 3.44
CA HIS A 103 -5.07 13.01 4.51
C HIS A 103 -6.53 13.36 4.22
N SER A 104 -6.82 14.30 3.31
CA SER A 104 -8.18 14.59 2.88
C SER A 104 -8.73 13.58 1.87
N LEU A 105 -7.85 12.92 1.11
CA LEU A 105 -8.27 11.98 0.06
C LEU A 105 -9.12 10.80 0.58
N PRO A 106 -8.82 10.13 1.72
CA PRO A 106 -9.69 9.07 2.22
C PRO A 106 -11.07 9.53 2.70
N HIS A 107 -11.27 10.84 2.91
CA HIS A 107 -12.55 11.41 3.34
C HIS A 107 -13.45 11.86 2.19
N ARG A 108 -13.02 11.66 0.95
CA ARG A 108 -13.81 11.96 -0.24
C ARG A 108 -15.15 11.23 -0.21
N SER A 109 -16.22 11.93 -0.56
CA SER A 109 -17.58 11.38 -0.50
C SER A 109 -17.75 10.13 -1.35
N GLU A 110 -17.04 10.05 -2.48
CA GLU A 110 -17.04 8.89 -3.37
C GLU A 110 -16.51 7.62 -2.67
N LEU A 111 -15.39 7.76 -1.92
CA LEU A 111 -14.81 6.67 -1.14
C LEU A 111 -15.63 6.38 0.11
N MET A 112 -16.04 7.43 0.85
CA MET A 112 -16.78 7.26 2.09
C MET A 112 -18.14 6.61 1.88
N GLN A 113 -18.87 6.96 0.81
CA GLN A 113 -20.13 6.30 0.48
C GLN A 113 -19.91 4.82 0.19
N LEU A 114 -18.90 4.48 -0.63
CA LEU A 114 -18.57 3.10 -0.94
C LEU A 114 -18.15 2.30 0.30
N MET A 115 -17.36 2.91 1.18
CA MET A 115 -16.95 2.28 2.44
C MET A 115 -18.12 2.11 3.41
N GLN A 116 -19.06 3.06 3.45
CA GLN A 116 -20.28 2.93 4.26
C GLN A 116 -21.23 1.86 3.72
N ASP A 117 -21.32 1.70 2.40
CA ASP A 117 -22.08 0.61 1.78
C ASP A 117 -21.47 -0.75 2.13
N LEU A 118 -20.14 -0.85 2.21
CA LEU A 118 -19.42 -2.08 2.52
C LEU A 118 -19.39 -2.42 4.02
N LEU A 119 -19.05 -1.45 4.86
CA LEU A 119 -18.66 -1.62 6.26
C LEU A 119 -19.71 -1.07 7.25
N GLY A 120 -20.76 -0.41 6.74
CA GLY A 120 -21.83 0.20 7.52
C GLY A 120 -21.66 1.72 7.71
N ALA A 121 -22.76 2.40 8.05
CA ALA A 121 -22.85 3.87 8.05
C ALA A 121 -21.82 4.58 8.95
N GLY A 122 -21.34 3.94 10.01
CA GLY A 122 -20.32 4.48 10.91
C GLY A 122 -18.88 4.23 10.48
N ALA A 123 -18.65 3.60 9.32
CA ALA A 123 -17.31 3.30 8.85
C ALA A 123 -16.47 4.57 8.70
N PHE A 124 -15.20 4.48 9.06
CA PHE A 124 -14.28 5.60 9.05
C PHE A 124 -12.89 5.16 8.57
N PRO A 125 -12.13 6.05 7.91
CA PRO A 125 -10.73 5.78 7.60
C PRO A 125 -9.90 5.80 8.86
N HIS A 126 -8.80 5.05 8.88
CA HIS A 126 -7.72 5.28 9.83
C HIS A 126 -6.97 6.55 9.44
N PRO A 127 -6.45 7.33 10.40
CA PRO A 127 -5.65 8.50 10.06
C PRO A 127 -4.29 8.12 9.46
N LEU A 128 -3.86 6.86 9.60
CA LEU A 128 -2.70 6.31 8.92
C LEU A 128 -2.88 6.32 7.39
N SER A 129 -2.28 7.31 6.74
CA SER A 129 -2.16 7.41 5.28
C SER A 129 -0.77 6.97 4.83
N ILE A 130 -0.70 6.09 3.83
CA ILE A 130 0.58 5.57 3.33
C ILE A 130 0.77 5.99 1.86
N THR A 131 1.95 6.53 1.55
CA THR A 131 2.43 6.70 0.17
C THR A 131 3.36 5.54 -0.19
N ARG A 132 3.16 4.90 -1.34
CA ARG A 132 4.04 3.84 -1.84
C ARG A 132 4.81 4.30 -3.07
N LEU A 133 6.11 4.05 -3.03
CA LEU A 133 7.08 4.42 -4.06
C LEU A 133 7.76 3.13 -4.51
N VAL A 134 7.46 2.67 -5.73
CA VAL A 134 8.06 1.45 -6.26
C VAL A 134 9.07 1.79 -7.35
N TYR A 135 10.33 1.48 -7.05
CA TYR A 135 11.47 1.77 -7.90
C TYR A 135 11.52 0.85 -9.12
N PRO A 136 11.84 1.39 -10.31
CA PRO A 136 12.26 0.57 -11.44
C PRO A 136 13.57 -0.13 -11.09
N ARG A 137 13.80 -1.33 -11.63
CA ARG A 137 15.06 -2.08 -11.49
C ARG A 137 15.48 -2.39 -10.04
N ALA A 138 14.52 -2.44 -9.11
CA ALA A 138 14.73 -2.82 -7.71
C ALA A 138 13.62 -3.75 -7.18
N PRO A 139 13.36 -4.90 -7.82
CA PRO A 139 12.29 -5.82 -7.43
C PRO A 139 12.42 -6.34 -5.98
N GLU A 140 13.63 -6.38 -5.42
CA GLU A 140 13.87 -6.78 -4.03
C GLU A 140 13.19 -5.86 -3.02
N LEU A 141 12.98 -4.60 -3.40
CA LEU A 141 12.30 -3.59 -2.57
C LEU A 141 10.80 -3.47 -2.89
N SER A 142 10.29 -4.21 -3.88
CA SER A 142 8.86 -4.27 -4.15
C SER A 142 8.12 -4.92 -2.98
N THR A 143 6.87 -4.52 -2.77
CA THR A 143 6.02 -5.12 -1.74
C THR A 143 5.78 -6.61 -2.05
N PRO A 144 6.25 -7.54 -1.19
CA PRO A 144 6.10 -8.97 -1.42
C PRO A 144 4.65 -9.43 -1.20
N PRO A 145 4.32 -10.70 -1.50
CA PRO A 145 3.08 -11.31 -1.03
C PRO A 145 2.92 -11.11 0.47
N HIS A 146 1.87 -10.42 0.89
CA HIS A 146 1.57 -10.19 2.31
C HIS A 146 0.07 -9.98 2.53
N GLN A 147 -0.32 -10.04 3.79
CA GLN A 147 -1.63 -9.61 4.29
C GLN A 147 -1.42 -8.32 5.08
N ASP A 148 -2.41 -7.43 5.10
CA ASP A 148 -2.35 -6.16 5.82
C ASP A 148 -2.54 -6.36 7.35
N TYR A 149 -3.23 -7.44 7.74
CA TYR A 149 -3.64 -7.71 9.12
C TYR A 149 -2.49 -7.76 10.15
N PRO A 150 -1.32 -8.41 9.89
CA PRO A 150 -0.20 -8.39 10.83
C PRO A 150 0.17 -6.97 11.25
N ASN A 151 0.14 -6.00 10.33
CA ASN A 151 0.53 -4.61 10.59
C ASN A 151 -0.63 -3.73 11.08
N ASN A 152 -1.88 -4.12 10.78
CA ASN A 152 -3.09 -3.38 11.11
C ASN A 152 -4.03 -4.23 11.97
N GLN A 153 -3.55 -4.69 13.13
CA GLN A 153 -4.28 -5.59 14.02
C GLN A 153 -5.54 -4.94 14.61
N GLY A 154 -6.51 -5.78 14.95
CA GLY A 154 -7.84 -5.40 15.40
C GLY A 154 -8.86 -6.25 14.66
N THR A 155 -9.82 -5.59 14.03
CA THR A 155 -10.83 -6.22 13.16
C THR A 155 -10.26 -6.73 11.85
N GLU A 156 -10.66 -7.93 11.45
CA GLU A 156 -10.34 -8.50 10.13
C GLU A 156 -11.15 -7.83 9.00
N GLN A 157 -12.26 -7.15 9.35
CA GLN A 157 -13.09 -6.37 8.42
C GLN A 157 -12.44 -5.06 7.97
N LEU A 158 -11.23 -4.77 8.47
CA LEU A 158 -10.43 -3.66 7.98
C LEU A 158 -10.24 -3.82 6.46
N THR A 159 -10.64 -2.80 5.70
CA THR A 159 -10.58 -2.80 4.24
C THR A 159 -9.61 -1.74 3.78
N ALA A 160 -8.62 -2.15 3.00
CA ALA A 160 -7.67 -1.25 2.35
C ALA A 160 -8.27 -0.68 1.06
N ALA A 161 -7.93 0.56 0.74
CA ALA A 161 -8.14 1.18 -0.56
C ALA A 161 -6.79 1.56 -1.16
N TRP A 162 -6.44 0.95 -2.29
CA TRP A 162 -5.26 1.27 -3.07
C TRP A 162 -5.63 2.11 -4.29
N ILE A 163 -4.90 3.20 -4.49
CA ILE A 163 -5.19 4.20 -5.52
C ILE A 163 -3.87 4.65 -6.16
N PRO A 164 -3.68 4.47 -7.49
CA PRO A 164 -2.49 4.97 -8.15
C PRO A 164 -2.58 6.48 -8.36
N LEU A 165 -1.43 7.16 -8.27
CA LEU A 165 -1.32 8.60 -8.52
C LEU A 165 -0.93 8.91 -9.97
N ALA A 166 -1.05 7.95 -10.89
CA ALA A 166 -0.95 8.07 -12.34
C ALA A 166 -1.60 6.84 -12.99
N ASP A 167 -1.70 6.83 -14.31
CA ASP A 167 -1.87 5.57 -15.03
C ASP A 167 -0.76 4.59 -14.64
N CYS A 168 -1.13 3.35 -14.39
CA CYS A 168 -0.22 2.32 -13.90
C CYS A 168 -0.53 1.01 -14.60
N SER A 169 0.31 0.64 -15.57
CA SER A 169 0.20 -0.69 -16.18
C SER A 169 0.69 -1.78 -15.24
N ARG A 170 0.42 -3.04 -15.60
CA ARG A 170 0.92 -4.22 -14.89
C ARG A 170 2.45 -4.26 -14.88
N GLU A 171 3.09 -3.90 -15.99
CA GLU A 171 4.54 -3.80 -16.13
C GLU A 171 5.15 -2.68 -15.27
N GLN A 172 4.38 -1.63 -14.98
CA GLN A 172 4.82 -0.55 -14.10
C GLN A 172 4.65 -0.88 -12.60
N GLY A 173 4.33 -2.14 -12.27
CA GLY A 173 4.19 -2.59 -10.90
C GLY A 173 2.85 -2.23 -10.28
N SER A 174 1.75 -2.47 -11.00
CA SER A 174 0.39 -2.42 -10.44
C SER A 174 0.21 -3.48 -9.34
N LEU A 175 -0.97 -3.52 -8.71
CA LEU A 175 -1.24 -4.44 -7.61
C LEU A 175 -1.85 -5.74 -8.11
N ALA A 176 -1.39 -6.88 -7.58
CA ALA A 176 -1.97 -8.19 -7.78
C ALA A 176 -2.63 -8.68 -6.49
N ILE A 177 -3.82 -9.27 -6.63
CA ILE A 177 -4.58 -9.92 -5.55
C ILE A 177 -4.60 -11.42 -5.80
N LEU A 178 -4.41 -12.23 -4.76
CA LEU A 178 -4.75 -13.64 -4.82
C LEU A 178 -6.24 -13.81 -4.49
N GLU A 179 -7.07 -13.98 -5.53
CA GLU A 179 -8.53 -14.00 -5.44
C GLU A 179 -9.01 -15.08 -4.46
N GLY A 180 -9.85 -14.67 -3.49
CA GLY A 180 -10.45 -15.55 -2.48
C GLY A 180 -9.52 -15.97 -1.34
N SER A 181 -8.28 -15.50 -1.31
CA SER A 181 -7.27 -15.89 -0.32
C SER A 181 -7.61 -15.48 1.12
N HIS A 182 -8.42 -14.44 1.31
CA HIS A 182 -8.84 -13.94 2.62
C HIS A 182 -9.62 -14.96 3.46
N ARG A 183 -10.22 -15.97 2.83
CA ARG A 183 -10.97 -17.04 3.51
C ARG A 183 -10.10 -18.09 4.20
N TYR A 184 -8.78 -18.04 4.01
CA TYR A 184 -7.84 -19.02 4.57
C TYR A 184 -7.15 -18.55 5.86
N GLY A 185 -7.61 -17.42 6.41
CA GLY A 185 -7.11 -16.84 7.64
C GLY A 185 -5.72 -16.22 7.49
N LEU A 186 -5.09 -15.93 8.62
CA LEU A 186 -3.74 -15.37 8.66
C LEU A 186 -2.69 -16.42 8.28
N LEU A 187 -1.80 -16.06 7.36
CA LEU A 187 -0.70 -16.90 6.90
C LEU A 187 0.55 -16.72 7.77
N PRO A 188 1.39 -17.76 7.91
CA PRO A 188 2.70 -17.63 8.54
C PRO A 188 3.58 -16.61 7.81
N LEU A 189 4.53 -16.02 8.53
CA LEU A 189 5.46 -15.04 7.98
C LEU A 189 6.86 -15.63 7.84
N GLN A 190 7.62 -15.10 6.89
CA GLN A 190 9.05 -15.32 6.72
C GLN A 190 9.72 -13.98 6.39
N PHE A 191 11.04 -13.91 6.52
CA PHE A 191 11.78 -12.68 6.20
C PHE A 191 11.69 -12.34 4.70
N HIS A 192 11.73 -11.05 4.39
CA HIS A 192 11.88 -10.50 3.04
C HIS A 192 12.42 -9.07 3.13
N LEU A 193 13.22 -8.59 2.17
CA LEU A 193 13.80 -7.22 2.24
C LEU A 193 12.83 -6.08 1.94
N GLY A 194 11.75 -6.38 1.21
CA GLY A 194 10.71 -5.41 0.88
C GLY A 194 9.96 -4.85 2.11
N PRO A 195 8.99 -3.93 1.89
CA PRO A 195 8.26 -3.24 2.94
C PRO A 195 7.82 -4.12 4.10
N GLY A 196 8.06 -3.65 5.32
CA GLY A 196 7.75 -4.37 6.57
C GLY A 196 8.68 -5.53 6.92
N ASN A 197 9.73 -5.80 6.14
CA ASN A 197 10.74 -6.85 6.34
C ASN A 197 10.18 -8.28 6.43
N ARG A 198 8.99 -8.53 5.88
CA ARG A 198 8.28 -9.80 5.97
C ARG A 198 7.49 -10.08 4.71
N LYS A 199 7.25 -11.36 4.44
CA LYS A 199 6.27 -11.84 3.46
C LYS A 199 5.45 -12.99 4.04
N ALA A 200 4.24 -13.16 3.52
CA ALA A 200 3.43 -14.33 3.82
C ALA A 200 4.04 -15.59 3.17
N VAL A 201 3.94 -16.71 3.87
CA VAL A 201 4.26 -18.04 3.37
C VAL A 201 2.95 -18.67 2.88
N THR A 202 2.89 -18.96 1.59
CA THR A 202 1.74 -19.65 1.00
C THR A 202 1.86 -21.16 1.20
N ASP A 203 0.72 -21.86 1.24
CA ASP A 203 0.65 -23.31 1.36
C ASP A 203 -0.41 -23.90 0.42
N GLU A 204 -0.55 -25.23 0.45
CA GLU A 204 -1.43 -25.99 -0.45
C GLU A 204 -2.92 -25.59 -0.38
N ARG A 205 -3.37 -24.96 0.72
CA ARG A 205 -4.75 -24.48 0.84
C ARG A 205 -5.09 -23.40 -0.19
N LEU A 206 -4.06 -22.71 -0.69
CA LEU A 206 -4.17 -21.65 -1.69
C LEU A 206 -3.96 -22.15 -3.13
N ALA A 207 -3.76 -23.44 -3.35
CA ALA A 207 -3.44 -23.99 -4.67
C ALA A 207 -4.53 -23.73 -5.73
N GLU A 208 -5.79 -23.64 -5.31
CA GLU A 208 -6.94 -23.36 -6.19
C GLU A 208 -7.22 -21.85 -6.34
N CYS A 209 -6.52 -21.00 -5.59
CA CYS A 209 -6.59 -19.55 -5.78
C CYS A 209 -5.75 -19.14 -6.99
N ARG A 210 -6.11 -18.02 -7.59
CA ARG A 210 -5.37 -17.44 -8.73
C ARG A 210 -5.03 -15.99 -8.47
N TRP A 211 -3.89 -15.57 -8.99
CA TRP A 211 -3.54 -14.16 -9.03
C TRP A 211 -4.38 -13.44 -10.09
N VAL A 212 -4.86 -12.27 -9.72
CA VAL A 212 -5.54 -11.34 -10.62
C VAL A 212 -4.89 -9.96 -10.53
N ALA A 213 -4.74 -9.30 -11.68
CA ALA A 213 -4.16 -7.96 -11.79
C ALA A 213 -4.63 -7.29 -13.09
N SER A 214 -4.81 -5.96 -13.06
CA SER A 214 -5.13 -5.16 -14.25
C SER A 214 -4.21 -3.96 -14.37
N ASP A 215 -4.23 -3.34 -15.55
CA ASP A 215 -3.80 -1.96 -15.71
C ASP A 215 -4.79 -1.03 -15.02
N PHE A 216 -4.29 0.09 -14.51
CA PHE A 216 -5.06 1.14 -13.86
C PHE A 216 -4.95 2.46 -14.62
N LYS A 217 -6.03 3.23 -14.56
CA LYS A 217 -6.07 4.64 -14.93
C LYS A 217 -6.18 5.50 -13.67
N LEU A 218 -5.72 6.75 -13.78
CA LEU A 218 -5.92 7.72 -12.71
C LEU A 218 -7.42 7.87 -12.41
N GLY A 219 -7.81 7.68 -11.14
CA GLY A 219 -9.20 7.65 -10.71
C GLY A 219 -9.74 6.25 -10.39
N ASP A 220 -9.03 5.20 -10.79
CA ASP A 220 -9.36 3.83 -10.43
C ASP A 220 -9.04 3.54 -8.96
N VAL A 221 -9.81 2.63 -8.34
CA VAL A 221 -9.68 2.24 -6.93
C VAL A 221 -9.78 0.73 -6.79
N LEU A 222 -8.84 0.14 -6.06
CA LEU A 222 -8.88 -1.27 -5.66
C LEU A 222 -9.10 -1.37 -4.16
N LEU A 223 -10.13 -2.12 -3.74
CA LEU A 223 -10.43 -2.40 -2.34
C LEU A 223 -10.17 -3.86 -2.02
N PHE A 224 -9.65 -4.16 -0.83
CA PHE A 224 -9.48 -5.54 -0.36
C PHE A 224 -9.41 -5.61 1.18
N PRO A 225 -9.95 -6.66 1.82
CA PRO A 225 -9.84 -6.87 3.27
C PRO A 225 -8.39 -7.13 3.73
N SER A 226 -8.15 -6.91 5.02
CA SER A 226 -6.85 -7.04 5.66
C SER A 226 -6.20 -8.43 5.54
N LEU A 227 -7.00 -9.48 5.36
CA LEU A 227 -6.56 -10.86 5.17
C LEU A 227 -6.38 -11.25 3.70
N THR A 228 -6.68 -10.38 2.74
CA THR A 228 -6.42 -10.70 1.33
C THR A 228 -4.92 -10.71 1.06
N LEU A 229 -4.41 -11.83 0.55
CA LEU A 229 -3.03 -11.90 0.11
C LEU A 229 -2.86 -11.07 -1.16
N HIS A 230 -1.92 -10.14 -1.12
CA HIS A 230 -1.66 -9.21 -2.21
C HIS A 230 -0.18 -8.86 -2.30
N ARG A 231 0.24 -8.36 -3.47
CA ARG A 231 1.61 -7.88 -3.72
C ARG A 231 1.65 -6.80 -4.77
N ALA A 232 2.74 -6.04 -4.78
CA ALA A 232 3.09 -5.30 -5.98
C ALA A 232 3.60 -6.28 -7.05
N LEU A 233 3.20 -6.05 -8.30
CA LEU A 233 3.96 -6.54 -9.45
C LEU A 233 5.29 -5.80 -9.51
N ASP A 234 6.28 -6.40 -10.15
CA ASP A 234 7.59 -5.77 -10.30
C ASP A 234 7.48 -4.60 -11.28
N ASN A 235 8.10 -3.47 -10.93
CA ASN A 235 8.19 -2.33 -11.82
C ASN A 235 9.33 -2.56 -12.83
N SER A 236 8.96 -3.01 -14.02
CA SER A 236 9.86 -3.25 -15.15
C SER A 236 10.03 -2.02 -16.05
N SER A 237 9.48 -0.86 -15.66
CA SER A 237 9.86 0.42 -16.27
C SER A 237 11.38 0.59 -16.22
N GLU A 238 11.95 1.19 -17.26
CA GLU A 238 13.38 1.49 -17.27
C GLU A 238 13.74 2.58 -16.23
N GLU A 239 12.84 3.56 -16.02
CA GLU A 239 13.22 4.82 -15.38
C GLU A 239 12.15 5.46 -14.49
N ASN A 240 10.89 5.03 -14.48
CA ASN A 240 9.82 5.75 -13.77
C ASN A 240 9.46 5.11 -12.43
N LEU A 241 9.34 5.92 -11.38
CA LEU A 241 8.72 5.51 -10.12
C LEU A 241 7.22 5.31 -10.30
N ARG A 242 6.71 4.20 -9.77
CA ARG A 242 5.27 4.04 -9.53
C ARG A 242 4.90 4.68 -8.19
N LEU A 243 3.93 5.58 -8.23
CA LEU A 243 3.41 6.31 -7.07
C LEU A 243 1.97 5.90 -6.81
N SER A 244 1.66 5.52 -5.58
CA SER A 244 0.28 5.23 -5.15
C SER A 244 0.08 5.61 -3.69
N VAL A 245 -1.18 5.55 -3.25
CA VAL A 245 -1.58 5.71 -1.87
C VAL A 245 -2.44 4.55 -1.41
N ASP A 246 -2.37 4.29 -0.10
CA ASP A 246 -3.04 3.19 0.56
C ASP A 246 -3.71 3.72 1.83
N TYR A 247 -5.03 3.57 1.90
CA TYR A 247 -5.84 3.97 3.06
C TYR A 247 -6.54 2.76 3.66
N ARG A 248 -6.80 2.77 4.96
CA ARG A 248 -7.50 1.69 5.66
C ARG A 248 -8.79 2.22 6.25
N TYR A 249 -9.84 1.44 6.19
CA TYR A 249 -11.15 1.76 6.76
C TYR A 249 -11.62 0.61 7.63
N GLN A 250 -12.40 0.93 8.65
CA GLN A 250 -13.03 -0.09 9.48
C GLN A 250 -14.50 0.25 9.80
N PRO A 251 -15.31 -0.76 10.17
CA PRO A 251 -16.62 -0.52 10.76
C PRO A 251 -16.52 0.25 12.09
N ALA A 252 -17.57 1.01 12.43
CA ALA A 252 -17.74 1.59 13.76
C ALA A 252 -17.83 0.50 14.84
N GLY A 253 -17.31 0.80 16.02
CA GLY A 253 -17.28 -0.08 17.20
C GLY A 253 -16.30 -1.24 17.10
N ALA A 254 -15.65 -1.42 15.95
CA ALA A 254 -14.71 -2.51 15.73
C ALA A 254 -13.36 -2.28 16.43
N GLU A 255 -12.66 -3.37 16.71
CA GLU A 255 -11.36 -3.35 17.38
C GLU A 255 -10.26 -2.77 16.48
N LEU A 256 -9.34 -2.00 17.06
CA LEU A 256 -8.08 -1.58 16.43
C LEU A 256 -6.95 -1.54 17.45
N THR A 257 -5.72 -1.59 16.97
CA THR A 257 -4.54 -1.32 17.81
C THR A 257 -4.14 0.17 17.73
N PRO A 258 -3.63 0.77 18.81
CA PRO A 258 -3.29 2.21 18.83
C PRO A 258 -2.30 2.65 17.75
N SER A 259 -1.47 1.73 17.23
CA SER A 259 -0.57 1.99 16.09
C SER A 259 -1.30 2.43 14.83
N CYS A 260 -2.53 1.95 14.61
CA CYS A 260 -3.36 2.36 13.47
C CYS A 260 -3.78 3.84 13.53
N LEU A 261 -3.71 4.45 14.72
CA LEU A 261 -4.04 5.86 14.95
C LEU A 261 -2.81 6.78 14.86
N LYS A 262 -1.62 6.22 14.60
CA LYS A 262 -0.37 6.97 14.47
C LYS A 262 -0.05 7.23 12.99
N PRO A 263 0.73 8.26 12.68
CA PRO A 263 1.26 8.45 11.35
C PRO A 263 2.17 7.29 10.93
N HIS A 264 2.40 7.15 9.63
CA HIS A 264 3.27 6.09 9.10
C HIS A 264 4.67 6.15 9.76
N PHE A 265 5.12 4.99 10.28
CA PHE A 265 6.34 4.84 11.11
C PHE A 265 6.41 5.71 12.37
N ASP A 266 5.30 6.27 12.85
CA ASP A 266 5.29 7.25 13.95
C ASP A 266 6.31 8.39 13.71
N CYS A 267 6.52 8.75 12.43
CA CYS A 267 7.67 9.55 12.02
C CYS A 267 7.60 11.01 12.47
N LEU A 268 6.40 11.49 12.81
CA LEU A 268 6.08 12.80 13.38
C LEU A 268 4.84 12.70 14.27
N PRO A 269 4.70 13.58 15.29
CA PRO A 269 3.42 13.73 15.98
C PRO A 269 2.38 14.44 15.10
N TRP A 270 1.10 14.14 15.32
CA TRP A 270 -0.01 14.75 14.56
C TRP A 270 -0.04 16.28 14.59
N SER A 271 0.28 16.89 15.73
CA SER A 271 0.36 18.35 15.85
C SER A 271 1.38 18.98 14.90
N GLU A 272 2.45 18.26 14.57
CA GLU A 272 3.43 18.70 13.58
C GLU A 272 2.94 18.47 12.17
N ILE A 273 2.24 17.37 11.90
CA ILE A 273 1.65 17.07 10.59
C ILE A 273 0.66 18.16 10.18
N TYR A 274 -0.20 18.60 11.10
CA TYR A 274 -1.23 19.61 10.84
C TYR A 274 -0.70 21.03 10.71
N ARG A 275 0.60 21.26 10.98
CA ARG A 275 1.19 22.58 10.89
C ARG A 275 1.13 23.08 9.44
N GLY A 276 0.37 24.15 9.22
CA GLY A 276 0.21 24.79 7.91
C GLY A 276 -0.94 24.23 7.07
N TRP A 277 -1.78 23.36 7.63
CA TRP A 277 -3.04 22.99 6.99
C TRP A 277 -3.99 24.18 6.95
N HIS A 278 -4.84 24.22 5.93
CA HIS A 278 -5.81 25.29 5.73
C HIS A 278 -7.10 25.06 6.53
N SER A 279 -7.44 23.79 6.79
CA SER A 279 -8.61 23.39 7.58
C SER A 279 -8.23 22.59 8.83
N ASP A 280 -9.03 22.74 9.89
CA ASP A 280 -8.96 21.90 11.09
C ASP A 280 -10.03 20.79 11.11
N GLU A 281 -10.92 20.74 10.11
CA GLU A 281 -12.06 19.81 10.03
C GLU A 281 -11.65 18.34 10.20
N LEU A 282 -10.52 17.94 9.59
CA LEU A 282 -10.00 16.58 9.63
C LEU A 282 -8.92 16.38 10.69
N GLN A 283 -8.62 17.37 11.52
CA GLN A 283 -7.62 17.20 12.57
C GLN A 283 -8.20 16.35 13.70
N TYR A 284 -7.54 15.23 14.01
CA TYR A 284 -7.95 14.33 15.08
C TYR A 284 -9.39 13.79 14.95
N TYR A 285 -9.98 13.75 13.75
CA TYR A 285 -11.38 13.32 13.54
C TYR A 285 -11.67 11.96 14.19
N TRP A 286 -10.71 11.04 14.15
CA TRP A 286 -10.85 9.70 14.70
C TRP A 286 -11.14 9.71 16.19
N ARG A 287 -10.79 10.75 16.95
CA ARG A 287 -11.15 10.84 18.39
C ARG A 287 -12.65 10.86 18.64
N SER A 288 -13.45 11.22 17.63
CA SER A 288 -14.92 11.17 17.67
C SER A 288 -15.51 9.91 17.06
N CYS A 289 -14.69 9.04 16.46
CA CYS A 289 -15.15 7.77 15.89
C CYS A 289 -15.33 6.72 16.98
N ASP A 290 -16.25 5.79 16.74
CA ASP A 290 -16.51 4.66 17.64
C ASP A 290 -15.59 3.48 17.28
N TYR A 291 -14.77 3.03 18.22
CA TYR A 291 -13.90 1.86 18.11
C TYR A 291 -13.47 1.37 19.50
N GLN A 292 -12.91 0.16 19.53
CA GLN A 292 -12.34 -0.42 20.74
C GLN A 292 -10.84 -0.59 20.57
N GLU A 293 -10.04 0.03 21.44
CA GLU A 293 -8.60 -0.20 21.45
C GLU A 293 -8.29 -1.57 22.06
N VAL A 294 -7.54 -2.38 21.31
CA VAL A 294 -7.05 -3.67 21.76
C VAL A 294 -5.53 -3.69 21.83
N ARG A 295 -5.00 -4.64 22.61
CA ARG A 295 -3.56 -4.78 22.79
C ARG A 295 -2.93 -5.38 21.52
N TRP A 296 -1.81 -4.79 21.12
CA TRP A 296 -0.92 -5.35 20.10
C TRP A 296 -0.43 -6.76 20.46
N ARG A 297 -0.52 -7.68 19.50
CA ARG A 297 -0.07 -9.07 19.62
C ARG A 297 1.22 -9.29 18.83
N GLU A 298 2.35 -9.25 19.53
CA GLU A 298 3.68 -9.44 18.93
C GLU A 298 3.85 -10.81 18.27
N ALA A 299 3.14 -11.83 18.74
CA ALA A 299 3.19 -13.17 18.17
C ALA A 299 2.74 -13.23 16.70
N LEU A 300 1.90 -12.28 16.24
CA LEU A 300 1.45 -12.21 14.84
C LEU A 300 2.55 -11.66 13.91
N HIS A 301 3.66 -11.23 14.47
CA HIS A 301 4.85 -10.70 13.81
C HIS A 301 6.05 -11.65 13.90
N ALA A 302 5.85 -12.83 14.51
CA ALA A 302 6.91 -13.81 14.71
C ALA A 302 7.43 -14.34 13.37
N LEU A 303 8.76 -14.43 13.28
CA LEU A 303 9.48 -15.04 12.17
C LEU A 303 10.10 -16.38 12.59
N PRO A 304 10.37 -17.30 11.66
CA PRO A 304 11.04 -18.56 11.95
C PRO A 304 12.42 -18.37 12.60
N GLU A 305 12.89 -19.38 13.32
CA GLU A 305 14.28 -19.42 13.78
C GLU A 305 15.23 -19.37 12.57
N GLY A 306 16.35 -18.62 12.70
CA GLY A 306 17.32 -18.44 11.62
C GLY A 306 17.01 -17.30 10.64
N HIS A 307 15.89 -16.58 10.79
CA HIS A 307 15.55 -15.44 9.91
C HIS A 307 16.61 -14.34 9.85
N LEU A 308 17.48 -14.21 10.88
CA LEU A 308 18.60 -13.26 10.86
C LEU A 308 19.68 -13.65 9.85
N ASP A 309 19.93 -14.94 9.65
CA ASP A 309 20.89 -15.43 8.66
C ASP A 309 20.33 -15.24 7.23
N GLU A 310 19.03 -15.45 7.06
CA GLU A 310 18.31 -15.12 5.82
C GLU A 310 18.38 -13.62 5.53
N ALA A 311 18.16 -12.78 6.55
CA ALA A 311 18.23 -11.33 6.42
C ALA A 311 19.62 -10.86 5.99
N LEU A 312 20.68 -11.37 6.63
CA LEU A 312 22.05 -11.04 6.26
C LEU A 312 22.38 -11.50 4.83
N ARG A 313 21.93 -12.70 4.45
CA ARG A 313 22.14 -13.22 3.10
C ARG A 313 21.46 -12.36 2.05
N ASP A 314 20.19 -12.04 2.26
CA ASP A 314 19.41 -11.24 1.32
C ASP A 314 20.01 -9.83 1.19
N GLU A 315 20.46 -9.22 2.29
CA GLU A 315 21.13 -7.92 2.27
C GLU A 315 22.38 -7.95 1.38
N ILE A 316 23.24 -8.97 1.53
CA ILE A 316 24.45 -9.13 0.70
C ILE A 316 24.09 -9.29 -0.78
N LEU A 317 23.04 -10.07 -1.08
CA LEU A 317 22.57 -10.26 -2.45
C LEU A 317 22.03 -8.97 -3.05
N TYR A 318 21.29 -8.20 -2.26
CA TYR A 318 20.76 -6.90 -2.65
C TYR A 318 21.87 -5.88 -2.92
N GLU A 319 22.84 -5.74 -2.01
CA GLU A 319 23.99 -4.83 -2.20
C GLU A 319 24.74 -5.17 -3.49
N LYS A 320 24.96 -6.46 -3.76
CA LYS A 320 25.59 -6.92 -5.00
C LYS A 320 24.72 -6.60 -6.22
N ALA A 321 23.42 -6.84 -6.17
CA ALA A 321 22.50 -6.54 -7.27
C ALA A 321 22.44 -5.04 -7.58
N ILE A 322 22.41 -4.18 -6.56
CA ILE A 322 22.47 -2.73 -6.73
C ILE A 322 23.80 -2.29 -7.34
N LEU A 323 24.93 -2.83 -6.87
CA LEU A 323 26.24 -2.54 -7.45
C LEU A 323 26.30 -2.92 -8.93
N GLU A 324 25.77 -4.10 -9.30
CA GLU A 324 25.71 -4.56 -10.69
C GLU A 324 24.79 -3.68 -11.57
N ARG A 325 23.63 -3.25 -11.06
CA ARG A 325 22.64 -2.46 -11.82
C ARG A 325 23.00 -0.98 -11.95
N TYR A 326 23.63 -0.40 -10.93
CA TYR A 326 23.84 1.05 -10.84
C TYR A 326 25.33 1.45 -10.82
N GLY A 327 26.25 0.49 -10.76
CA GLY A 327 27.70 0.76 -10.70
C GLY A 327 28.16 1.44 -9.41
N LYS A 328 27.30 1.48 -8.38
CA LYS A 328 27.53 2.08 -7.07
C LYS A 328 26.88 1.23 -5.99
N SER A 329 27.52 1.11 -4.84
CA SER A 329 26.92 0.49 -3.65
C SER A 329 26.11 1.55 -2.87
N PRO A 330 24.99 1.19 -2.21
CA PRO A 330 24.36 2.06 -1.21
C PRO A 330 25.42 2.46 -0.16
N GLU A 331 25.48 3.73 0.23
CA GLU A 331 26.33 4.09 1.37
C GLU A 331 25.84 3.31 2.60
N GLN A 332 26.69 2.46 3.16
CA GLN A 332 26.34 1.73 4.38
C GLN A 332 25.99 2.74 5.47
N PRO A 333 24.86 2.58 6.18
CA PRO A 333 24.58 3.40 7.35
C PRO A 333 25.74 3.20 8.34
N ARG A 334 26.34 4.33 8.77
CA ARG A 334 27.47 4.35 9.72
C ARG A 334 27.05 3.96 11.13
#